data_AF-A0A0D0DU55-F1
#
_entry.id   AF-A0A0D0DU55-F1
#
_cell.length_a   1.000
_cell.length_b   1.000
_cell.length_c   1.000
_cell.angle_alpha   90.00
_cell.angle_beta   90.00
_cell.angle_gamma   90.00
#
_symmetry.space_group_name_H-M   'P 1'
#
loop_
_entity.id
_entity.type
_entity.pdbx_description
1 polymer ?
#
loop_
_entity_poly.entity_id
_entity_poly.type
_entity_poly.pdbx_seq_one_letter_code
_entity_poly.pdbx_strand_id
1 'polypeptide(L)'
;WLFIPWLQQELDAYKDRVNNTRKHRDRNKVLPHGIPQLIHTSPEDYAALDFKVMVDPAALKNVHGLYIQPTHSVFNLIPTALANFIEDHYNLLNRPMVTCTSIWAVYHQLLGVLQQQVAMPPLLASIEADLLDDSDEDIPLLLASEDLPFHETGTHYYMGGMGGGRGLHESAMII
;
A
#
# COMPACT_ATOMS: atom_id res chain seq x y z
N TRP A 1 -13.66 0.05 -5.70
CA TRP A 1 -13.75 1.23 -6.58
C TRP A 1 -14.14 2.52 -5.83
N LEU A 2 -15.19 2.57 -4.98
CA LEU A 2 -15.58 3.81 -4.27
C LEU A 2 -14.85 4.00 -2.93
N PHE A 3 -14.93 2.99 -2.05
CA PHE A 3 -14.37 3.05 -0.70
C PHE A 3 -12.85 3.10 -0.68
N ILE A 4 -12.18 2.36 -1.55
CA ILE A 4 -10.71 2.27 -1.58
C ILE A 4 -10.07 3.64 -1.81
N PRO A 5 -10.38 4.39 -2.90
CA PRO A 5 -9.79 5.72 -3.11
C PRO A 5 -10.22 6.73 -2.05
N TRP A 6 -11.47 6.66 -1.56
CA TRP A 6 -11.91 7.53 -0.47
C TRP A 6 -11.12 7.27 0.83
N LEU A 7 -10.94 6.01 1.21
CA LEU A 7 -10.17 5.62 2.39
C LEU A 7 -8.71 6.02 2.23
N GLN A 8 -8.13 5.84 1.04
CA GLN A 8 -6.76 6.28 0.75
C GLN A 8 -6.63 7.79 0.98
N GLN A 9 -7.57 8.59 0.46
CA GLN A 9 -7.58 10.04 0.67
C GLN A 9 -7.68 10.42 2.17
N GLU A 10 -8.53 9.74 2.94
CA GLU A 10 -8.65 9.96 4.40
C GLU A 10 -7.35 9.58 5.15
N LEU A 11 -6.72 8.47 4.76
CA LEU A 11 -5.44 8.04 5.33
C LEU A 11 -4.32 9.01 5.00
N ASP A 12 -4.28 9.55 3.78
CA ASP A 12 -3.31 10.56 3.39
C ASP A 12 -3.53 11.87 4.15
N ALA A 13 -4.77 12.32 4.29
CA ALA A 13 -5.10 13.48 5.12
C ALA A 13 -4.74 13.26 6.60
N TYR A 14 -4.96 12.05 7.12
CA TYR A 14 -4.55 11.68 8.48
C TYR A 14 -3.03 11.70 8.63
N LYS A 15 -2.29 11.07 7.70
CA LYS A 15 -0.82 11.07 7.66
C LYS A 15 -0.30 12.50 7.69
N ASP A 16 -0.82 13.35 6.81
CA ASP A 16 -0.40 14.74 6.70
C ASP A 16 -0.68 15.50 8.00
N ARG A 17 -1.88 15.36 8.56
CA ARG A 17 -2.20 15.98 9.86
C ARG A 17 -1.27 15.51 10.96
N VAL A 18 -1.04 14.20 11.08
CA VAL A 18 -0.26 13.60 12.18
C VAL A 18 1.23 13.93 12.06
N ASN A 19 1.75 14.01 10.85
CA ASN A 19 3.15 14.31 10.59
C ASN A 19 3.45 15.81 10.65
N ASN A 20 2.47 16.67 10.33
CA ASN A 20 2.62 18.12 10.38
C ASN A 20 2.14 18.76 11.69
N THR A 21 1.62 17.99 12.64
CA THR A 21 1.25 18.50 13.97
C THR A 21 2.29 18.16 15.03
N ARG A 22 2.53 19.11 15.93
CA ARG A 22 3.39 18.89 17.10
C ARG A 22 2.73 17.88 18.02
N LYS A 23 3.48 16.88 18.48
CA LYS A 23 2.97 15.90 19.44
C LYS A 23 2.68 16.58 20.78
N HIS A 24 1.52 16.27 21.36
CA HIS A 24 1.18 16.75 22.69
C HIS A 24 2.17 16.18 23.72
N ARG A 25 2.64 17.01 24.65
CA ARG A 25 3.57 16.59 25.69
C ARG A 25 2.90 15.53 26.57
N ASP A 26 3.57 14.40 26.74
CA ASP A 26 3.20 13.36 27.69
C ASP A 26 4.35 13.21 28.69
N ARG A 27 4.04 13.17 29.98
CA ARG A 27 5.06 13.05 31.04
C ARG A 27 5.61 11.63 31.14
N ASN A 28 4.90 10.63 30.64
CA ASN A 28 5.29 9.22 30.68
C ASN A 28 6.03 8.77 29.43
N LYS A 29 6.19 9.65 28.43
CA LYS A 29 6.77 9.31 27.13
C LYS A 29 7.75 10.36 26.66
N VAL A 30 8.94 9.93 26.24
CA VAL A 30 9.87 10.79 25.51
C VAL A 30 9.34 10.96 24.09
N LEU A 31 9.06 12.21 23.71
CA LEU A 31 8.53 12.56 22.39
C LEU A 31 9.50 13.49 21.66
N PRO A 32 9.57 13.42 20.32
CA PRO A 32 10.31 14.38 19.52
C PRO A 32 9.87 15.81 19.84
N HIS A 33 10.82 16.73 19.94
CA HIS A 33 10.56 18.10 20.43
C HIS A 33 9.79 18.99 19.45
N GLY A 34 9.80 18.62 18.16
CA GLY A 34 9.22 19.36 17.04
C GLY A 34 8.15 18.58 16.27
N ILE A 35 7.75 19.16 15.14
CA ILE A 35 6.82 18.54 14.20
C ILE A 35 7.57 17.41 13.46
N PRO A 36 7.05 16.17 13.42
CA PRO A 36 7.75 15.05 12.80
C PRO A 36 8.25 15.32 11.38
N GLN A 37 7.40 15.94 10.55
CA GLN A 37 7.76 16.28 9.17
C GLN A 37 8.94 17.26 9.10
N LEU A 38 8.98 18.27 9.99
CA LEU A 38 10.05 19.27 10.03
C LEU A 38 11.36 18.69 10.57
N ILE A 39 11.29 17.82 11.59
CA ILE A 39 12.47 17.08 12.08
C ILE A 39 13.03 16.21 10.96
N HIS A 40 12.14 15.60 10.16
CA HIS A 40 12.56 14.81 9.01
C HIS A 40 13.17 15.69 7.91
N THR A 41 12.62 16.85 7.56
CA THR A 41 13.14 17.66 6.44
C THR A 41 14.35 18.52 6.81
N SER A 42 14.43 18.98 8.07
CA SER A 42 15.42 19.94 8.57
C SER A 42 15.88 19.55 9.99
N PRO A 43 16.56 18.40 10.15
CA PRO A 43 16.97 17.89 11.46
C PRO A 43 17.90 18.84 12.23
N GLU A 44 18.71 19.64 11.52
CA GLU A 44 19.64 20.63 12.06
C GLU A 44 18.95 21.68 12.96
N ASP A 45 17.74 22.11 12.59
CA ASP A 45 16.95 23.09 13.35
C ASP A 45 16.45 22.54 14.70
N TYR A 46 16.49 21.21 14.86
CA TYR A 46 16.01 20.49 16.04
C TYR A 46 17.13 19.79 16.81
N ALA A 47 18.40 20.08 16.48
CA ALA A 47 19.57 19.39 17.04
C ALA A 47 19.48 17.85 16.93
N ALA A 48 18.81 17.37 15.89
CA ALA A 48 18.68 15.94 15.59
C ALA A 48 19.80 15.51 14.63
N LEU A 49 20.24 14.26 14.76
CA LEU A 49 21.16 13.66 13.80
C LEU A 49 20.35 13.07 12.63
N ASP A 50 20.82 13.32 11.40
CA ASP A 50 20.24 12.71 10.20
C ASP A 50 20.91 11.36 9.92
N PHE A 51 20.12 10.29 9.95
CA PHE A 51 20.56 8.93 9.61
C PHE A 51 19.91 8.41 8.31
N LYS A 52 19.34 9.29 7.48
CA LYS A 52 18.69 8.87 6.24
C LYS A 52 19.68 8.20 5.30
N VAL A 53 19.27 7.05 4.78
CA VAL A 53 19.88 6.48 3.59
C VAL A 53 19.27 7.19 2.39
N MET A 54 20.07 8.03 1.74
CA MET A 54 19.64 8.74 0.54
C MET A 54 19.58 7.73 -0.62
N VAL A 55 18.37 7.40 -1.04
CA VAL A 55 18.14 6.57 -2.22
C VAL A 55 17.90 7.49 -3.41
N ASP A 56 18.64 7.28 -4.50
CA ASP A 56 18.42 8.00 -5.75
C ASP A 56 17.01 7.71 -6.30
N PRO A 57 16.15 8.73 -6.51
CA PRO A 57 14.83 8.54 -7.11
C PRO A 57 14.86 7.85 -8.46
N ALA A 58 15.93 8.05 -9.25
CA ALA A 58 16.08 7.37 -10.54
C ALA A 58 16.30 5.86 -10.36
N ALA A 59 17.03 5.45 -9.31
CA ALA A 59 17.21 4.04 -8.96
C ALA A 59 15.90 3.40 -8.52
N LEU A 60 15.08 4.08 -7.70
CA LEU A 60 13.75 3.60 -7.34
C LEU A 60 12.84 3.44 -8.55
N LYS A 61 12.85 4.41 -9.47
CA LYS A 61 12.06 4.33 -10.71
C LYS A 61 12.50 3.15 -11.58
N ASN A 62 13.81 2.87 -11.63
CA ASN A 62 14.34 1.72 -12.35
C ASN A 62 13.88 0.39 -11.72
N VAL A 63 14.00 0.25 -10.40
CA VAL A 63 13.53 -0.92 -9.66
C VAL A 63 12.02 -1.12 -9.83
N HIS A 64 11.23 -0.04 -9.76
CA HIS A 64 9.80 -0.09 -10.03
C HIS A 64 9.54 -0.59 -11.46
N GLY A 65 10.22 -0.06 -12.49
CA GLY A 65 10.05 -0.56 -13.86
C GLY A 65 10.52 -2.00 -14.07
N LEU A 66 11.45 -2.48 -13.25
CA LEU A 66 12.00 -3.84 -13.33
C LEU A 66 11.05 -4.88 -12.73
N TYR A 67 10.49 -4.60 -11.55
CA TYR A 67 9.67 -5.58 -10.80
C TYR A 67 8.17 -5.32 -10.88
N ILE A 68 7.78 -4.08 -11.16
CA ILE A 68 6.39 -3.64 -11.13
C ILE A 68 6.02 -3.20 -12.54
N GLN A 69 5.44 -4.11 -13.30
CA GLN A 69 4.83 -3.74 -14.57
C GLN A 69 3.66 -2.79 -14.30
N PRO A 70 3.65 -1.54 -14.81
CA PRO A 70 2.58 -0.58 -14.52
C PRO A 70 1.21 -1.02 -15.03
N THR A 71 1.19 -1.95 -15.99
CA THR A 71 0.00 -2.54 -16.60
C THR A 71 -0.44 -3.83 -15.92
N HIS A 72 0.21 -4.23 -14.81
CA HIS A 72 -0.11 -5.47 -14.12
C HIS A 72 -1.53 -5.43 -13.54
N SER A 73 -2.28 -6.52 -13.73
CA SER A 73 -3.68 -6.66 -13.30
C SER A 73 -3.87 -6.44 -11.80
N VAL A 74 -2.87 -6.75 -10.97
CA VAL A 74 -2.84 -6.46 -9.51
C VAL A 74 -3.15 -5.00 -9.15
N PHE A 75 -2.87 -4.05 -10.05
CA PHE A 75 -3.21 -2.63 -9.82
C PHE A 75 -4.66 -2.30 -10.15
N ASN A 76 -5.38 -3.18 -10.84
CA ASN A 76 -6.80 -3.05 -11.07
C ASN A 76 -7.55 -3.42 -9.79
N LEU A 77 -8.18 -2.43 -9.15
CA LEU A 77 -9.00 -2.66 -7.94
C LEU A 77 -10.18 -3.61 -8.19
N ILE A 78 -10.65 -3.65 -9.44
CA ILE A 78 -11.71 -4.49 -9.96
C ILE A 78 -11.46 -4.68 -11.47
N PRO A 79 -12.02 -5.74 -12.09
CA PRO A 79 -11.98 -5.94 -13.54
C PRO A 79 -12.34 -4.67 -14.32
N THR A 80 -11.57 -4.35 -15.36
CA THR A 80 -11.72 -3.09 -16.10
C THR A 80 -13.12 -2.92 -16.69
N ALA A 81 -13.73 -4.01 -17.16
CA ALA A 81 -15.11 -3.98 -17.66
C ALA A 81 -16.13 -3.55 -16.59
N LEU A 82 -15.98 -4.06 -15.36
CA LEU A 82 -16.82 -3.65 -14.24
C LEU A 82 -16.51 -2.21 -13.82
N ALA A 83 -15.24 -1.79 -13.84
CA ALA A 83 -14.85 -0.43 -13.53
C ALA A 83 -15.50 0.59 -14.47
N ASN A 84 -15.43 0.35 -15.78
CA ASN A 84 -16.03 1.22 -16.79
C ASN A 84 -17.55 1.29 -16.61
N PHE A 85 -18.20 0.15 -16.38
CA PHE A 85 -19.64 0.10 -16.13
C PHE A 85 -20.02 0.96 -14.93
N ILE A 86 -19.29 0.84 -13.83
CA ILE A 86 -19.57 1.61 -12.62
C ILE A 86 -19.30 3.10 -12.84
N GLU A 87 -18.23 3.46 -13.55
CA GLU A 87 -17.88 4.84 -13.86
C GLU A 87 -18.96 5.52 -14.72
N ASP A 88 -19.50 4.82 -15.72
CA ASP A 88 -20.61 5.32 -16.55
C ASP A 88 -21.84 5.67 -15.71
N HIS A 89 -22.20 4.79 -14.77
CA HIS A 89 -23.34 5.04 -13.88
C HIS A 89 -23.05 6.10 -12.82
N TYR A 90 -21.81 6.20 -12.36
CA TYR A 90 -21.39 7.28 -11.46
C TYR A 90 -21.44 8.65 -12.16
N ASN A 91 -21.10 8.70 -13.45
CA ASN A 91 -21.28 9.88 -14.30
C ASN A 91 -22.75 10.27 -14.45
N LEU A 92 -23.64 9.29 -14.67
CA LEU A 92 -25.09 9.53 -14.74
C LEU A 92 -25.68 10.09 -13.44
N LEU A 93 -25.09 9.74 -12.29
CA LEU A 93 -25.46 10.30 -10.98
C LEU A 93 -24.90 11.72 -10.75
N ASN A 94 -24.23 12.32 -11.74
CA ASN A 94 -23.54 13.62 -11.65
C ASN A 94 -22.37 13.63 -10.66
N ARG A 95 -21.69 12.50 -10.45
CA ARG A 95 -20.50 12.40 -9.57
C ARG A 95 -20.73 13.01 -8.18
N PRO A 96 -21.68 12.48 -7.40
CA PRO A 96 -21.98 13.01 -6.08
C PRO A 96 -20.72 12.99 -5.20
N MET A 97 -20.48 14.09 -4.49
CA MET A 97 -19.31 14.23 -3.62
C MET A 97 -19.32 13.14 -2.53
N VAL A 98 -18.21 12.42 -2.42
CA VAL A 98 -18.05 11.31 -1.48
C VAL A 98 -17.42 11.83 -0.19
N THR A 99 -18.19 11.77 0.89
CA THR A 99 -17.76 12.10 2.25
C THR A 99 -18.11 10.94 3.18
N CYS A 100 -17.63 10.96 4.42
CA CYS A 100 -17.97 9.95 5.43
C CYS A 100 -19.50 9.76 5.60
N THR A 101 -20.28 10.83 5.43
CA THR A 101 -21.75 10.77 5.56
C THR A 101 -22.47 10.40 4.27
N SER A 102 -21.91 10.71 3.10
CA SER A 102 -22.55 10.43 1.80
C SER A 102 -22.10 9.12 1.16
N ILE A 103 -20.94 8.57 1.54
CA ILE A 103 -20.33 7.43 0.84
C ILE A 103 -21.23 6.20 0.79
N TRP A 104 -21.92 5.89 1.89
CA TRP A 104 -22.88 4.78 1.92
C TRP A 104 -24.09 5.03 1.02
N ALA A 105 -24.61 6.26 0.99
CA ALA A 105 -25.74 6.60 0.14
C ALA A 105 -25.37 6.48 -1.35
N VAL A 106 -24.21 6.99 -1.73
CA VAL A 106 -23.66 6.86 -3.09
C VAL A 106 -23.45 5.39 -3.44
N TYR A 107 -22.82 4.62 -2.54
CA TYR A 107 -22.64 3.18 -2.72
C TYR A 107 -23.97 2.45 -2.97
N HIS A 108 -25.00 2.72 -2.17
CA HIS A 108 -26.31 2.10 -2.33
C HIS A 108 -27.00 2.47 -3.65
N GLN A 109 -26.86 3.71 -4.11
CA GLN A 109 -27.39 4.12 -5.42
C GLN A 109 -26.74 3.31 -6.55
N LEU A 110 -25.41 3.18 -6.53
CA LEU A 110 -24.68 2.43 -7.54
C LEU A 110 -24.95 0.93 -7.44
N LEU A 111 -25.05 0.40 -6.23
CA LEU A 111 -25.41 -0.99 -6.00
C LEU A 111 -26.82 -1.31 -6.54
N GLY A 112 -27.79 -0.43 -6.32
CA GLY A 112 -29.15 -0.61 -6.84
C GLY A 112 -29.18 -0.67 -8.37
N VAL A 113 -28.39 0.19 -9.03
CA VAL A 113 -28.24 0.18 -10.49
C VAL A 113 -27.56 -1.10 -10.98
N LEU A 114 -26.47 -1.50 -10.32
CA LEU A 114 -25.78 -2.76 -10.62
C LEU A 114 -26.73 -3.96 -10.49
N GLN A 115 -27.48 -4.07 -9.39
CA GLN A 115 -28.40 -5.18 -9.16
C GLN A 115 -29.52 -5.27 -10.21
N GLN A 116 -29.95 -4.13 -10.77
CA GLN A 116 -30.94 -4.10 -11.85
C GLN A 116 -30.35 -4.54 -13.21
N GLN A 117 -29.03 -4.44 -13.37
CA GLN A 117 -28.31 -4.69 -14.64
C GLN A 117 -27.52 -6.01 -14.66
N VAL A 118 -27.20 -6.59 -13.49
CA VAL A 118 -26.43 -7.85 -13.32
C VAL A 118 -27.15 -9.10 -13.88
N ALA A 119 -28.36 -8.96 -14.42
CA ALA A 119 -28.97 -9.99 -15.28
C ALA A 119 -28.27 -10.16 -16.66
N MET A 120 -27.15 -9.48 -16.92
CA MET A 120 -26.41 -9.55 -18.19
C MET A 120 -25.17 -10.48 -18.12
N PRO A 121 -25.14 -11.58 -18.90
CA PRO A 121 -24.04 -12.56 -18.93
C PRO A 121 -22.61 -12.04 -19.22
N PRO A 122 -22.38 -11.00 -20.06
CA PRO A 122 -21.01 -10.59 -20.44
C PRO A 122 -20.17 -10.05 -19.28
N LEU A 123 -20.81 -9.43 -18.29
CA LEU A 123 -20.14 -8.81 -17.17
C LEU A 123 -19.66 -9.86 -16.16
N LEU A 124 -20.49 -10.88 -15.90
CA LEU A 124 -20.14 -12.02 -15.05
C LEU A 124 -19.00 -12.86 -15.66
N ALA A 125 -19.03 -13.09 -16.97
CA ALA A 125 -17.96 -13.81 -17.68
C ALA A 125 -16.60 -13.09 -17.58
N SER A 126 -16.60 -11.76 -17.58
CA SER A 126 -15.37 -10.96 -17.41
C SER A 126 -14.82 -11.03 -15.98
N ILE A 127 -15.70 -11.09 -14.98
CA ILE A 127 -15.30 -11.24 -13.57
C ILE A 127 -14.74 -12.65 -13.33
N GLU A 128 -15.37 -13.69 -13.86
CA GLU A 128 -14.88 -15.07 -13.73
C GLU A 128 -13.52 -15.28 -14.42
N ALA A 129 -13.29 -14.66 -15.58
CA ALA A 129 -12.01 -14.73 -16.27
C ALA A 129 -10.87 -14.12 -15.44
N ASP A 130 -11.08 -12.95 -14.83
CA ASP A 130 -10.07 -12.27 -14.00
C ASP A 130 -9.81 -13.00 -12.67
N LEU A 131 -10.78 -13.77 -12.14
CA LEU A 131 -10.60 -14.58 -10.92
C LEU A 131 -9.87 -15.90 -11.18
N LEU A 132 -9.81 -16.35 -12.44
CA LEU A 132 -9.14 -17.59 -12.84
C LEU A 132 -7.71 -17.36 -13.34
N ASP A 133 -7.31 -16.11 -13.56
CA ASP A 133 -5.92 -15.73 -13.87
C ASP A 133 -5.10 -15.62 -12.57
N ASP A 134 -5.06 -16.72 -11.80
CA ASP A 134 -4.19 -16.91 -10.65
C ASP A 134 -2.84 -17.48 -11.11
N SER A 135 -2.32 -16.93 -12.22
CA SER A 135 -0.93 -17.16 -12.60
C SER A 135 -0.09 -16.34 -11.64
N ASP A 136 0.24 -16.92 -10.49
CA ASP A 136 1.40 -16.52 -9.70
C ASP A 136 2.61 -16.57 -10.67
N GLU A 137 2.91 -15.45 -11.33
CA GLU A 137 4.16 -15.30 -12.07
C GLU A 137 5.27 -15.39 -11.03
N ASP A 138 5.85 -16.58 -10.89
CA ASP A 138 7.04 -16.83 -10.07
C ASP A 138 8.13 -15.84 -10.50
N ILE A 139 8.30 -14.75 -9.75
CA ILE A 139 9.35 -13.77 -10.01
C ILE A 139 10.68 -14.47 -9.71
N PRO A 140 11.55 -14.68 -10.71
CA PRO A 140 12.83 -15.32 -10.48
C PRO A 140 13.64 -14.52 -9.46
N LEU A 141 14.16 -15.20 -8.44
CA LEU A 141 15.05 -14.58 -7.46
C LEU A 141 16.22 -13.88 -8.16
N LEU A 142 16.66 -12.75 -7.60
CA LEU A 142 17.87 -12.06 -8.04
C LEU A 142 19.05 -13.02 -8.09
N LEU A 143 19.85 -12.96 -9.16
CA LEU A 143 21.08 -13.75 -9.34
C LEU A 143 21.92 -13.74 -8.04
N ALA A 144 22.16 -14.94 -7.49
CA ALA A 144 22.83 -15.25 -6.22
C ALA A 144 21.97 -15.24 -4.93
N SER A 145 20.64 -15.21 -5.03
CA SER A 145 19.75 -15.44 -3.88
C SER A 145 19.22 -16.87 -3.91
N GLU A 146 19.35 -17.61 -2.80
CA GLU A 146 18.73 -18.92 -2.60
C GLU A 146 17.36 -18.77 -1.93
N ASP A 147 16.45 -19.69 -2.22
CA ASP A 147 15.19 -19.79 -1.50
C ASP A 147 15.43 -19.95 0.00
N LEU A 148 14.63 -19.25 0.80
CA LEU A 148 14.68 -19.42 2.25
C LEU A 148 14.32 -20.88 2.58
N PRO A 149 15.07 -21.56 3.47
CA PRO A 149 14.76 -22.93 3.85
C PRO A 149 13.45 -22.96 4.64
N PHE A 150 12.35 -23.25 3.95
CA PHE A 150 11.06 -23.52 4.58
C PHE A 150 11.08 -24.90 5.22
N HIS A 151 11.16 -24.96 6.55
CA HIS A 151 11.05 -26.21 7.29
C HIS A 151 9.57 -26.48 7.60
N GLU A 152 8.90 -27.24 6.73
CA GLU A 152 7.45 -27.49 6.76
C GLU A 152 6.93 -28.15 8.05
N THR A 153 7.81 -28.65 8.93
CA THR A 153 7.44 -29.39 10.14
C THR A 153 7.48 -28.56 11.44
N GLY A 154 7.80 -27.27 11.38
CA GLY A 154 7.86 -26.40 12.56
C GLY A 154 6.54 -25.65 12.79
N THR A 155 5.83 -25.94 13.88
CA THR A 155 4.51 -25.37 14.17
C THR A 155 4.48 -23.84 14.31
N HIS A 156 5.58 -23.16 14.61
CA HIS A 156 5.68 -21.70 14.56
C HIS A 156 7.12 -21.25 14.31
N TYR A 157 7.48 -20.89 13.07
CA TYR A 157 8.80 -20.33 12.75
C TYR A 157 8.75 -18.79 12.70
N TYR A 158 9.36 -18.14 13.69
CA TYR A 158 9.45 -16.68 13.79
C TYR A 158 10.62 -16.14 12.94
N MET A 159 10.30 -15.40 11.87
CA MET A 159 11.25 -14.81 10.91
C MET A 159 11.57 -13.33 11.20
N GLY A 160 11.86 -12.98 12.46
CA GLY A 160 12.11 -11.60 12.87
C GLY A 160 13.50 -11.37 13.47
N GLY A 161 14.43 -10.81 12.69
CA GLY A 161 15.72 -10.30 13.20
C GLY A 161 16.87 -10.45 12.20
N MET A 162 17.82 -9.50 12.19
CA MET A 162 19.08 -9.67 11.44
C MET A 162 19.77 -10.99 11.85
N GLY A 163 20.04 -11.86 10.86
CA GLY A 163 20.76 -13.12 11.07
C GLY A 163 19.97 -14.22 11.79
N GLY A 164 18.64 -14.33 11.61
CA GLY A 164 17.84 -15.36 12.28
C GLY A 164 17.81 -15.21 13.81
N GLY A 165 17.86 -13.97 14.29
CA GLY A 165 17.92 -13.62 15.72
C GLY A 165 19.33 -13.68 16.33
N ARG A 166 20.39 -13.88 15.53
CA ARG A 166 21.77 -14.01 16.04
C ARG A 166 22.55 -12.69 16.12
N GLY A 167 22.01 -11.60 15.60
CA GLY A 167 22.70 -10.31 15.56
C GLY A 167 23.90 -10.30 14.59
N LEU A 168 24.58 -9.16 14.48
CA LEU A 168 25.83 -9.07 13.72
C LEU A 168 26.89 -9.87 14.46
N HIS A 169 27.46 -10.89 13.81
CA HIS A 169 28.67 -11.53 14.32
C HIS A 169 29.75 -10.47 14.50
N GLU A 170 30.25 -10.38 15.72
CA GLU A 170 31.40 -9.56 16.10
C GLU A 170 32.52 -9.89 15.10
N SER A 171 32.84 -8.94 14.23
CA SER A 171 33.97 -9.06 13.33
C SER A 171 35.20 -9.13 14.21
N ALA A 172 35.79 -10.32 14.32
CA ALA A 172 37.06 -10.51 14.98
C ALA A 172 38.05 -9.52 14.34
N MET A 173 38.50 -8.55 15.13
CA MET A 173 39.68 -7.75 14.82
C MET A 173 40.81 -8.72 14.50
N ILE A 174 41.20 -8.79 13.23
CA ILE A 174 42.50 -9.30 12.85
C ILE A 174 43.49 -8.22 13.30
N ILE A 175 44.29 -8.56 14.31
CA ILE A 175 45.43 -7.78 14.80
C ILE A 175 46.48 -7.68 13.70
#